data_AF-A0A1W1D690-F1
#
_entry.id   AF-A0A1W1D690-F1
#
_cell.length_a   1.000
_cell.length_b   1.000
_cell.length_c   1.000
_cell.angle_alpha   90.00
_cell.angle_beta   90.00
_cell.angle_gamma   90.00
#
_symmetry.space_group_name_H-M   'P 1'
#
loop_
_entity.id
_entity.type
_entity.pdbx_description
1 polymer ?
#
loop_
_entity_poly.entity_id
_entity_poly.type
_entity_poly.pdbx_seq_one_letter_code
_entity_poly.pdbx_strand_id
1 'polypeptide(L)'
;MLRTDIPDNIKLMETGIGGMSLIQELMYGYDALLILDAYQNGGEPGQLYLLEPILPDLSGLKPHELRDYFADTHYATPMRALNFLSRVGQLPKVVNIVGCEPEEIDDMTLGLSKVVTDAIPKAEKMTIDWISRHLKSEAYL
;
A
#
# COMPACT_ATOMS: atom_id res chain seq x y z
N MET A 1 13.31 2.42 12.03
CA MET A 1 14.79 2.33 11.91
C MET A 1 15.18 3.03 10.61
N LEU A 2 15.91 4.15 10.66
CA LEU A 2 16.28 4.91 9.46
C LEU A 2 17.38 4.17 8.69
N ARG A 3 17.09 3.78 7.45
CA ARG A 3 18.01 3.15 6.50
C ARG A 3 18.78 4.26 5.78
N THR A 4 20.11 4.29 5.93
CA THR A 4 20.99 5.31 5.30
C THR A 4 21.38 4.98 3.86
N ASP A 5 20.88 3.87 3.31
CA ASP A 5 21.11 3.37 1.96
C ASP A 5 19.96 3.64 0.99
N ILE A 6 18.96 4.44 1.40
CA ILE A 6 17.83 4.80 0.55
C ILE A 6 18.18 6.06 -0.27
N PRO A 7 18.11 6.00 -1.61
CA PRO A 7 18.25 7.16 -2.48
C PRO A 7 17.33 8.33 -2.08
N ASP A 8 17.78 9.57 -2.24
CA ASP A 8 17.04 10.78 -1.86
C ASP A 8 15.68 10.93 -2.56
N ASN A 9 15.52 10.30 -3.73
CA ASN A 9 14.27 10.29 -4.49
C ASN A 9 13.28 9.19 -4.06
N ILE A 10 13.58 8.44 -3.01
CA ILE A 10 12.68 7.45 -2.40
C ILE A 10 12.35 7.90 -0.99
N LYS A 11 11.05 8.01 -0.70
CA LYS A 11 10.56 8.20 0.66
C LYS A 11 9.99 6.90 1.23
N LEU A 12 10.62 6.40 2.28
CA LEU A 12 10.09 5.29 3.07
C LEU A 12 9.27 5.85 4.24
N MET A 13 8.04 5.38 4.37
CA MET A 13 7.11 5.82 5.41
C MET A 13 6.39 4.61 6.01
N GLU A 14 6.27 4.60 7.34
CA GLU A 14 5.41 3.67 8.06
C GLU A 14 4.10 4.41 8.37
N THR A 15 2.99 3.90 7.85
CA THR A 15 1.69 4.58 7.98
C THR A 15 0.79 3.97 9.04
N GLY A 16 1.15 2.80 9.61
CA GLY A 16 0.28 2.01 10.47
C GLY A 16 -1.05 1.72 9.78
N ILE A 17 -2.17 1.96 10.48
CA ILE A 17 -3.53 1.95 9.90
C ILE A 17 -3.80 3.11 8.91
N GLY A 18 -2.79 3.73 8.29
CA GLY A 18 -2.80 3.92 6.84
C GLY A 18 -3.75 4.92 6.18
N GLY A 19 -4.62 5.64 6.90
CA GLY A 19 -5.63 6.50 6.28
C GLY A 19 -5.13 7.91 5.90
N MET A 20 -5.28 8.85 6.82
CA MET A 20 -5.05 10.28 6.56
C MET A 20 -3.57 10.67 6.41
N SER A 21 -2.67 9.94 7.06
CA SER A 21 -1.21 10.18 6.96
C SER A 21 -0.72 9.89 5.54
N LEU A 22 -1.17 8.77 4.95
CA LEU A 22 -0.85 8.41 3.57
C LEU A 22 -1.41 9.43 2.57
N ILE A 23 -2.66 9.89 2.74
CA ILE A 23 -3.27 10.90 1.87
C ILE A 23 -2.47 12.21 1.91
N GLN A 24 -2.18 12.72 3.10
CA GLN A 24 -1.43 13.97 3.27
C GLN A 24 -0.04 13.87 2.66
N GLU A 25 0.61 12.71 2.80
CA GLU A 25 1.90 12.50 2.18
C GLU A 25 1.78 12.53 0.65
N LEU A 26 0.85 11.77 0.07
CA LEU A 26 0.70 11.68 -1.38
C LEU A 26 0.31 13.01 -2.05
N MET A 27 -0.25 13.97 -1.30
CA MET A 27 -0.52 15.33 -1.79
C MET A 27 0.75 16.12 -2.15
N TYR A 28 1.95 15.72 -1.67
CA TYR A 28 3.21 16.33 -2.12
C TYR A 28 3.59 15.96 -3.56
N GLY A 29 2.92 14.97 -4.15
CA GLY A 29 3.14 14.52 -5.51
C GLY A 29 4.23 13.44 -5.61
N TYR A 30 3.88 12.32 -6.23
CA TYR A 30 4.77 11.17 -6.45
C TYR A 30 4.49 10.56 -7.82
N ASP A 31 5.55 10.14 -8.52
CA ASP A 31 5.39 9.44 -9.80
C ASP A 31 4.93 7.98 -9.60
N ALA A 32 5.36 7.36 -8.51
CA ALA A 32 5.07 5.97 -8.20
C ALA A 32 4.86 5.73 -6.69
N LEU A 33 4.02 4.75 -6.36
CA LEU A 33 3.74 4.31 -4.99
C LEU A 33 3.77 2.78 -4.89
N LEU A 34 4.53 2.27 -3.93
CA LEU A 34 4.54 0.86 -3.55
C LEU A 34 4.12 0.72 -2.10
N ILE A 35 3.12 -0.11 -1.85
CA ILE A 35 2.58 -0.37 -0.51
C ILE A 35 2.95 -1.79 -0.10
N LEU A 36 3.31 -1.98 1.16
CA LEU A 36 3.58 -3.29 1.76
C LEU A 36 2.48 -3.53 2.79
N ASP A 37 1.70 -4.59 2.63
CA ASP A 37 0.56 -4.85 3.51
C ASP A 37 0.28 -6.36 3.67
N ALA A 38 -0.41 -6.74 4.74
CA ALA A 38 -1.01 -8.06 4.85
C ALA A 38 -2.21 -8.14 3.89
N TYR A 39 -2.32 -9.24 3.15
CA TYR A 39 -3.35 -9.42 2.14
C TYR A 39 -3.91 -10.83 2.20
N GLN A 40 -5.13 -10.96 2.73
CA GLN A 40 -5.82 -12.23 2.85
C GLN A 40 -6.63 -12.53 1.60
N ASN A 41 -6.23 -13.57 0.85
CA ASN A 41 -6.80 -13.97 -0.43
C ASN A 41 -6.98 -15.49 -0.56
N GLY A 42 -6.81 -16.22 0.55
CA GLY A 42 -6.99 -17.67 0.62
C GLY A 42 -5.83 -18.48 0.04
N GLY A 43 -4.67 -17.86 -0.15
CA GLY A 43 -3.41 -18.54 -0.47
C GLY A 43 -2.73 -19.16 0.75
N GLU A 44 -1.51 -19.64 0.56
CA GLU A 44 -0.71 -20.20 1.66
C GLU A 44 -0.11 -19.08 2.53
N PRO A 45 -0.04 -19.23 3.87
CA PRO A 45 0.61 -18.26 4.73
C PRO A 45 2.06 -17.93 4.30
N GLY A 46 2.40 -16.64 4.27
CA GLY A 46 3.69 -16.15 3.78
C GLY A 46 3.79 -16.04 2.25
N GLN A 47 2.75 -16.43 1.51
CA GLN A 47 2.70 -16.21 0.07
C GLN A 47 2.67 -14.71 -0.24
N LEU A 48 3.53 -14.29 -1.16
CA LEU A 48 3.66 -12.90 -1.59
C LEU A 48 3.01 -12.68 -2.96
N TYR A 49 2.37 -11.52 -3.10
CA TYR A 49 1.71 -11.07 -4.32
C TYR A 49 2.24 -9.69 -4.70
N LEU A 50 2.31 -9.42 -5.99
CA LEU A 50 2.43 -8.06 -6.51
C LEU A 50 1.11 -7.71 -7.20
N LEU A 51 0.39 -6.75 -6.63
CA LEU A 51 -0.97 -6.41 -7.01
C LEU A 51 -1.00 -5.00 -7.61
N GLU A 52 -1.94 -4.79 -8.52
CA GLU A 52 -2.39 -3.46 -8.96
C GLU A 52 -3.71 -3.14 -8.24
N PRO A 53 -3.86 -1.96 -7.63
CA PRO A 53 -5.07 -1.60 -6.91
C PRO A 53 -6.23 -1.38 -7.90
N ILE A 54 -7.32 -2.10 -7.70
CA ILE A 54 -8.58 -1.86 -8.42
C ILE A 54 -9.44 -0.93 -7.56
N LEU A 55 -9.54 0.34 -7.95
CA LEU A 55 -10.37 1.31 -7.24
C LEU A 55 -11.84 1.08 -7.59
N PRO A 56 -12.74 0.99 -6.60
CA PRO A 56 -14.15 0.79 -6.87
C PRO A 56 -14.74 2.03 -7.54
N ASP A 57 -15.60 1.82 -8.54
CA ASP A 57 -16.37 2.89 -9.16
C ASP A 57 -17.48 3.33 -8.20
N LEU A 58 -17.37 4.58 -7.75
CA LEU A 58 -18.29 5.21 -6.81
C LEU A 58 -19.17 6.28 -7.48
N SER A 59 -19.17 6.37 -8.82
CA SER A 59 -19.95 7.36 -9.58
C SER A 59 -21.46 7.21 -9.40
N GLY A 60 -21.93 5.99 -9.12
CA GLY A 60 -23.35 5.67 -8.94
C GLY A 60 -23.90 5.88 -7.52
N LEU A 61 -23.06 6.22 -6.54
CA LEU A 61 -23.48 6.36 -5.15
C LEU A 61 -24.15 7.72 -4.88
N LYS A 62 -25.20 7.73 -4.07
CA LYS A 62 -25.86 8.95 -3.60
C LYS A 62 -24.96 9.68 -2.58
N PRO A 63 -25.18 11.00 -2.35
CA PRO A 63 -24.35 11.77 -1.42
C PRO A 63 -24.27 11.26 0.02
N HIS A 64 -25.30 10.56 0.52
CA HIS A 64 -25.25 9.95 1.85
C HIS A 64 -24.43 8.66 1.85
N GLU A 65 -24.59 7.81 0.84
CA GLU A 65 -23.81 6.57 0.67
C GLU A 65 -22.32 6.88 0.49
N LEU A 66 -21.99 7.96 -0.23
CA LEU A 66 -20.61 8.45 -0.34
C LEU A 66 -20.04 8.91 1.00
N ARG A 67 -20.83 9.63 1.81
CA ARG A 67 -20.40 10.06 3.14
C ARG A 67 -20.15 8.84 4.03
N ASP A 68 -21.06 7.88 4.05
CA ASP A 68 -20.94 6.69 4.87
C ASP A 68 -19.70 5.85 4.47
N TYR A 69 -19.45 5.73 3.16
CA TYR A 69 -18.26 5.04 2.64
C TYR A 69 -16.94 5.66 3.13
N PHE A 70 -16.86 6.99 3.24
CA PHE A 70 -15.65 7.69 3.70
C PHE A 70 -15.62 7.96 5.22
N ALA A 71 -16.77 7.95 5.90
CA ALA A 71 -16.89 8.22 7.33
C ALA A 71 -16.65 6.98 8.21
N ASP A 72 -16.65 5.79 7.63
CA ASP A 72 -16.39 4.55 8.35
C ASP A 72 -14.88 4.41 8.69
N THR A 73 -14.57 4.79 9.93
CA THR A 73 -13.23 4.80 10.55
C THR A 73 -12.61 3.40 10.72
N HIS A 74 -13.37 2.31 10.57
CA HIS A 74 -12.88 0.94 10.80
C HIS A 74 -12.05 0.36 9.64
N TYR A 75 -11.87 1.11 8.55
CA TYR A 75 -11.20 0.63 7.34
C TYR A 75 -10.28 1.70 6.76
N ALA A 76 -9.32 2.13 7.55
CA ALA A 76 -8.20 2.92 7.06
C ALA A 76 -7.20 2.02 6.29
N THR A 77 -7.73 1.29 5.31
CA THR A 77 -6.95 0.45 4.40
C THR A 77 -6.33 1.32 3.31
N PRO A 78 -5.20 0.90 2.73
CA PRO A 78 -4.59 1.58 1.60
C PRO A 78 -5.58 1.88 0.47
N MET A 79 -6.49 0.95 0.19
CA MET A 79 -7.49 1.10 -0.87
C MET A 79 -8.46 2.26 -0.65
N ARG A 80 -8.94 2.49 0.58
CA ARG A 80 -9.82 3.63 0.87
C ARG A 80 -9.06 4.95 0.77
N ALA A 81 -7.80 4.99 1.22
CA ALA A 81 -6.94 6.16 1.10
C ALA A 81 -6.70 6.54 -0.37
N LEU A 82 -6.38 5.56 -1.23
CA LEU A 82 -6.22 5.78 -2.67
C LEU A 82 -7.52 6.24 -3.33
N ASN A 83 -8.65 5.63 -2.98
CA ASN A 83 -9.94 6.03 -3.53
C ASN A 83 -10.31 7.48 -3.13
N PHE A 84 -10.05 7.87 -1.88
CA PHE A 84 -10.21 9.25 -1.45
C PHE A 84 -9.28 10.20 -2.21
N LEU A 85 -7.99 9.87 -2.31
CA LEU A 85 -7.01 10.67 -3.03
C LEU A 85 -7.39 10.87 -4.51
N SER A 86 -7.96 9.86 -5.17
CA SER A 86 -8.44 9.96 -6.56
C SER A 86 -9.49 11.06 -6.78
N ARG A 87 -10.16 11.49 -5.71
CA ARG A 87 -11.20 12.53 -5.73
C ARG A 87 -10.70 13.90 -5.31
N VAL A 88 -9.70 13.97 -4.44
CA VAL A 88 -9.20 15.24 -3.85
C VAL A 88 -7.86 15.67 -4.41
N GLY A 89 -7.19 14.83 -5.20
CA GLY A 89 -5.88 15.07 -5.75
C GLY A 89 -5.58 14.17 -6.95
N GLN A 90 -4.30 13.92 -7.19
CA GLN A 90 -3.83 13.06 -8.26
C GLN A 90 -3.21 11.80 -7.66
N LEU A 91 -3.56 10.66 -8.22
CA LEU A 91 -2.86 9.41 -7.92
C LEU A 91 -1.52 9.37 -8.64
N PRO A 92 -0.50 8.73 -8.05
CA PRO A 92 0.72 8.37 -8.76
C PRO A 92 0.38 7.58 -10.04
N LYS A 93 1.20 7.75 -11.08
CA LYS A 93 0.98 7.06 -12.37
C LYS A 93 1.10 5.55 -12.23
N VAL A 94 1.95 5.10 -11.30
CA VAL A 94 2.17 3.70 -10.99
C VAL A 94 1.86 3.47 -9.53
N VAL A 95 0.92 2.56 -9.25
CA VAL A 95 0.60 2.15 -7.88
C VAL A 95 0.59 0.62 -7.80
N ASN A 96 1.35 0.06 -6.88
CA ASN A 96 1.36 -1.37 -6.62
C ASN A 96 1.32 -1.69 -5.12
N ILE A 97 0.89 -2.91 -4.81
CA ILE A 97 0.88 -3.45 -3.46
C ILE A 97 1.65 -4.76 -3.45
N VAL A 98 2.67 -4.87 -2.59
CA VAL A 98 3.24 -6.15 -2.19
C VAL A 98 2.41 -6.66 -1.01
N GLY A 99 1.52 -7.61 -1.31
CA GLY A 99 0.67 -8.27 -0.33
C GLY A 99 1.32 -9.53 0.21
N CYS A 100 1.21 -9.79 1.52
CA CYS A 100 1.64 -11.04 2.15
C CYS A 100 0.45 -11.74 2.81
N GLU A 101 0.25 -13.03 2.53
CA GLU A 101 -0.79 -13.83 3.20
C GLU A 101 -0.44 -14.02 4.68
N PRO A 102 -1.31 -13.60 5.61
CA PRO A 102 -1.12 -13.86 7.02
C PRO A 102 -1.41 -15.34 7.32
N GLU A 103 -0.79 -15.87 8.37
CA GLU A 103 -1.16 -17.18 8.92
C GLU A 103 -2.43 -17.08 9.79
N GLU A 104 -2.47 -16.05 10.64
CA GLU A 104 -3.56 -15.76 11.54
C GLU A 104 -3.66 -14.24 11.73
N ILE A 105 -4.88 -13.74 11.93
CA ILE A 105 -5.16 -12.36 12.32
C ILE A 105 -5.86 -12.44 13.66
N ASP A 106 -5.14 -12.12 14.72
CA ASP A 106 -5.65 -12.11 16.10
C ASP A 106 -5.32 -10.76 16.76
N ASP A 107 -6.34 -10.13 17.33
CA ASP A 107 -6.25 -8.81 17.98
C ASP A 107 -5.44 -8.85 19.29
N MET A 108 -5.17 -10.05 19.82
CA MET A 108 -4.54 -10.26 21.13
C MET A 108 -3.07 -10.67 21.05
N THR A 109 -2.54 -10.95 19.86
CA THR A 109 -1.14 -11.35 19.65
C THR A 109 -0.33 -10.24 18.99
N LEU A 110 0.88 -10.03 19.52
CA LEU A 110 1.84 -9.07 18.97
C LEU A 110 2.95 -9.82 18.24
N GLY A 111 3.18 -9.46 16.99
CA GLY A 111 4.30 -9.95 16.18
C GLY A 111 3.85 -10.71 14.94
N LEU A 112 4.84 -11.05 14.11
CA LEU A 112 4.63 -11.84 12.90
C LEU A 112 4.78 -13.31 13.22
N SER A 113 4.00 -14.16 12.57
CA SER A 113 4.23 -15.60 12.63
C SER A 113 5.55 -15.97 11.94
N LYS A 114 6.04 -17.19 12.20
CA LYS A 114 7.32 -17.62 11.64
C LYS A 114 7.30 -17.64 10.12
N VAL A 115 6.21 -18.12 9.51
CA VAL A 115 6.07 -18.22 8.05
C VAL A 115 6.04 -16.84 7.38
N VAL A 116 5.40 -15.85 8.01
CA VAL A 116 5.40 -14.47 7.52
C VAL A 116 6.77 -13.82 7.70
N THR A 117 7.44 -14.07 8.83
CA THR A 117 8.80 -13.59 9.09
C THR A 117 9.79 -14.14 8.06
N ASP A 118 9.68 -15.43 7.72
CA ASP A 118 10.52 -16.10 6.72
C ASP A 118 10.27 -15.55 5.30
N ALA A 119 9.12 -14.92 5.04
CA ALA A 119 8.80 -14.29 3.76
C ALA A 119 9.44 -12.89 3.57
N ILE A 120 9.87 -12.23 4.65
CA ILE A 120 10.41 -10.85 4.61
C ILE A 120 11.56 -10.70 3.61
N PRO A 121 12.60 -11.56 3.57
CA PRO A 121 13.70 -11.40 2.62
C PRO A 121 13.25 -11.44 1.15
N LYS A 122 12.19 -12.22 0.85
CA LYS A 122 11.61 -12.28 -0.49
C LYS A 122 10.80 -11.02 -0.80
N ALA A 123 10.07 -10.47 0.17
CA ALA A 123 9.35 -9.21 0.04
C ALA A 123 10.30 -8.02 -0.16
N GLU A 124 11.41 -7.98 0.58
CA GLU A 124 12.48 -6.99 0.39
C GLU A 124 13.04 -7.05 -1.04
N LYS A 125 13.36 -8.25 -1.53
CA LYS A 125 13.83 -8.44 -2.90
C LYS A 125 12.81 -7.95 -3.93
N MET A 126 11.53 -8.32 -3.78
CA MET A 126 10.46 -7.85 -4.66
C MET A 126 10.34 -6.33 -4.68
N THR A 127 10.48 -5.69 -3.52
CA THR A 127 10.46 -4.24 -3.34
C THR A 127 11.61 -3.57 -4.08
N ILE A 128 12.84 -4.03 -3.86
CA ILE A 128 14.04 -3.49 -4.52
C ILE A 128 13.97 -3.69 -6.04
N ASP A 129 13.53 -4.86 -6.50
CA ASP A 129 13.38 -5.16 -7.92
C ASP A 129 12.30 -4.27 -8.57
N TRP A 130 11.21 -3.97 -7.85
CA TRP A 130 10.16 -3.07 -8.32
C TRP A 130 10.67 -1.62 -8.40
N ILE A 131 11.34 -1.13 -7.36
CA ILE A 131 11.94 0.21 -7.32
C ILE A 131 12.92 0.37 -8.49
N SER A 132 13.81 -0.60 -8.68
CA SER A 132 14.84 -0.55 -9.73
C SER A 132 14.24 -0.49 -11.15
N ARG A 133 13.07 -1.09 -11.36
CA ARG A 133 12.35 -1.05 -12.64
C ARG A 133 11.74 0.32 -12.91
N HIS A 134 11.13 0.94 -11.89
CA HIS A 134 10.39 2.19 -12.05
C HIS A 134 11.28 3.42 -11.98
N LEU A 135 12.38 3.40 -11.21
CA LEU A 135 13.37 4.47 -11.19
C LEU A 135 14.13 4.62 -12.51
N LYS A 136 14.38 3.52 -13.23
CA LYS A 136 15.09 3.57 -14.52
C LYS A 136 14.24 4.10 -15.68
N SER A 137 12.91 4.12 -15.52
CA SER A 137 12.00 4.47 -16.61
C SER A 137 11.98 5.96 -16.97
N GLU A 138 12.48 6.83 -16.07
CA GLU A 138 12.61 8.28 -16.30
C GLU A 138 13.82 8.67 -17.18
N ALA A 139 14.73 7.74 -17.48
CA ALA A 139 15.94 8.04 -18.26
C ALA A 139 15.74 8.06 -19.79
N TYR A 140 14.48 8.01 -20.28
CA TYR A 140 14.15 7.92 -21.71
C TYR A 140 12.97 8.83 -22.12
N LEU A 141 12.92 10.06 -21.59
CA LEU A 141 12.17 11.18 -22.18
C LEU A 141 13.06 12.43 -22.21
#